data_AF-A0A382U0V4-F1
#
_entry.id   AF-A0A382U0V4-F1
#
_cell.length_a   1.000
_cell.length_b   1.000
_cell.length_c   1.000
_cell.angle_alpha   90.00
_cell.angle_beta   90.00
_cell.angle_gamma   90.00
#
_symmetry.space_group_name_H-M   'P 1'
#
loop_
_entity.id
_entity.type
_entity.pdbx_description
1 polymer ?
#
loop_
_entity_poly.entity_id
_entity_poly.type
_entity_poly.pdbx_seq_one_letter_code
_entity_poly.pdbx_strand_id
1 'polypeptide(L)'
;EIHTPQLVDYSLWEKSGHAAKFSEEMFRVESDNRTYAIKPMNCPCHIQVYNQGLKSYRDLPLRYAEFGSCHRYEPSGSMHGLMRVRSFVQDDGHIFCTEEQIQSEVARFMKLLFTVYRDFGFDEVILRLSTRPEKRVGADKLWDDAELALKEALNATGLQWELMPGEGAFYGPKIEYSLKDCMGRIQQCGTIQVDFFTPGALDASYISEDSSRKTPVMLHRAILGSFERFIGVLIEHYAGAMPTWLAPKQAVILNITDKQSEYCLKLEESLKNKGFRGSTDLRNEKISFKIREHTLQ
;
A
#
# COMPACT_ATOMS: atom_id res chain seq x y z
N GLU A 1 -4.33 12.40 -5.83
CA GLU A 1 -3.01 11.74 -5.87
C GLU A 1 -1.94 12.82 -5.86
N ILE A 2 -0.84 12.60 -5.15
CA ILE A 2 0.32 13.51 -5.08
C ILE A 2 1.59 12.73 -5.39
N HIS A 3 2.68 13.43 -5.67
CA HIS A 3 4.00 12.83 -5.86
C HIS A 3 5.03 13.65 -5.09
N THR A 4 5.78 13.00 -4.19
CA THR A 4 6.76 13.70 -3.35
C THR A 4 8.20 13.25 -3.65
N PRO A 5 9.20 14.12 -3.40
CA PRO A 5 10.60 13.78 -3.64
C PRO A 5 11.04 12.49 -2.94
N GLN A 6 11.93 11.73 -3.58
CA GLN A 6 12.51 10.52 -3.02
C GLN A 6 13.74 10.78 -2.16
N LEU A 7 14.52 11.80 -2.50
CA LEU A 7 15.69 12.23 -1.75
C LEU A 7 15.30 13.42 -0.87
N VAL A 8 15.43 13.26 0.45
CA VAL A 8 14.92 14.22 1.42
C VAL A 8 15.97 14.51 2.47
N ASP A 9 16.09 15.77 2.86
CA ASP A 9 17.05 16.22 3.88
C ASP A 9 16.90 15.41 5.17
N TYR A 10 18.03 14.98 5.76
CA TYR A 10 18.02 14.09 6.91
C TYR A 10 17.26 14.67 8.10
N SER A 11 17.26 16.01 8.24
CA SER A 11 16.59 16.72 9.33
C SER A 11 15.08 16.49 9.40
N LEU A 12 14.41 16.16 8.28
CA LEU A 12 12.99 15.82 8.31
C LEU A 12 12.75 14.50 9.07
N TRP A 13 13.64 13.53 8.90
CA TRP A 13 13.57 12.23 9.56
C TRP A 13 13.90 12.33 11.05
N GLU A 14 14.79 13.25 11.42
CA GLU A 14 15.07 13.59 12.82
C GLU A 14 13.85 14.21 13.49
N LYS A 15 13.26 15.24 12.88
CA LYS A 15 12.07 15.91 13.43
C LYS A 15 10.87 14.98 13.55
N SER A 16 10.66 14.11 12.57
CA SER A 16 9.58 13.11 12.62
C SER A 16 9.83 11.97 13.60
N GLY A 17 11.01 11.89 14.22
CA GLY A 17 11.39 10.81 15.14
C GLY A 17 11.76 9.48 14.46
N HIS A 18 11.66 9.39 13.13
CA HIS A 18 11.99 8.18 12.38
C HIS A 18 13.49 7.88 12.37
N ALA A 19 14.34 8.92 12.32
CA ALA A 19 15.78 8.73 12.36
C ALA A 19 16.24 8.03 13.64
N ALA A 20 15.58 8.26 14.78
CA ALA A 20 15.94 7.62 16.05
C ALA A 20 15.64 6.11 16.08
N LYS A 21 14.80 5.61 15.16
CA LYS A 21 14.30 4.22 15.17
C LYS A 21 14.68 3.42 13.93
N PHE A 22 14.76 4.09 12.78
CA PHE A 22 14.95 3.47 11.47
C PHE A 22 16.28 3.90 10.82
N SER A 23 17.16 4.60 11.53
CA SER A 23 18.44 5.11 10.99
C SER A 23 19.30 4.05 10.31
N GLU A 24 19.27 2.82 10.82
CA GLU A 24 20.04 1.67 10.31
C GLU A 24 19.39 1.05 9.07
N GLU A 25 18.08 1.26 8.89
CA GLU A 25 17.28 0.77 7.77
C GLU A 25 17.16 1.82 6.64
N MET A 26 17.88 2.93 6.72
CA MET A 26 17.79 4.04 5.76
C MET A 26 19.04 4.17 4.91
N PHE A 27 18.85 4.26 3.59
CA PHE A 27 19.93 4.66 2.70
C PHE A 27 20.21 6.16 2.84
N ARG A 28 21.48 6.51 3.03
CA ARG A 28 21.94 7.89 3.16
C ARG A 28 22.79 8.29 1.95
N VAL A 29 22.67 9.54 1.56
CA VAL A 29 23.46 10.16 0.50
C VAL A 29 24.04 11.46 1.07
N GLU A 30 25.35 11.62 0.99
CA GLU A 30 26.02 12.85 1.39
C GLU A 30 26.32 13.71 0.17
N SER A 31 25.96 14.98 0.22
CA SER A 31 26.19 15.95 -0.85
C SER A 31 26.24 17.37 -0.27
N ASP A 32 27.22 18.17 -0.68
CA ASP A 32 27.40 19.58 -0.29
C ASP A 32 27.32 19.83 1.23
N ASN A 33 28.04 19.01 2.02
CA ASN A 33 28.03 19.03 3.49
C ASN A 33 26.64 18.82 4.13
N ARG A 34 25.70 18.23 3.39
CA ARG A 34 24.39 17.82 3.89
C ARG A 34 24.21 16.32 3.76
N THR A 35 23.52 15.75 4.73
CA THR A 35 23.08 14.37 4.68
C THR A 35 21.62 14.36 4.21
N TYR A 36 21.34 13.53 3.22
CA TYR A 36 20.00 13.21 2.75
C TYR A 36 19.73 11.73 3.01
N ALA A 37 18.46 11.37 3.07
CA ALA A 37 18.04 9.98 3.00
C ALA A 37 17.13 9.75 1.79
N ILE A 38 17.25 8.57 1.21
CA ILE A 38 16.23 8.06 0.29
C ILE A 38 15.05 7.62 1.15
N LYS A 39 13.85 8.12 0.86
CA LYS A 39 12.68 7.96 1.73
C LYS A 39 12.38 6.46 2.00
N PRO A 40 12.32 6.00 3.27
CA PRO A 40 11.88 4.65 3.61
C PRO A 40 10.35 4.50 3.71
N MET A 41 9.63 5.63 3.68
CA MET A 41 8.18 5.77 3.75
C MET A 41 7.76 7.19 3.30
N ASN A 42 6.48 7.41 2.99
CA ASN A 42 6.02 8.70 2.43
C ASN A 42 5.49 9.69 3.47
N CYS A 43 5.15 9.23 4.67
CA CYS A 43 4.38 9.98 5.67
C CYS A 43 4.94 11.39 5.97
N PRO A 44 6.24 11.56 6.27
CA PRO A 44 6.79 12.88 6.55
C PRO A 44 6.64 13.86 5.38
N CYS A 45 6.76 13.37 4.14
CA CYS A 45 6.58 14.19 2.94
C CYS A 45 5.11 14.61 2.76
N HIS A 46 4.16 13.72 3.03
CA HIS A 46 2.73 14.03 2.93
C HIS A 46 2.32 15.09 3.96
N ILE A 47 2.94 15.09 5.14
CA ILE A 47 2.76 16.16 6.13
C ILE A 47 3.30 17.50 5.62
N GLN A 48 4.44 17.52 4.92
CA GLN A 48 4.93 18.77 4.31
C GLN A 48 3.95 19.34 3.26
N VAL A 49 3.24 18.48 2.54
CA VAL A 49 2.16 18.88 1.63
C VAL A 49 0.95 19.39 2.42
N TYR A 50 0.54 18.70 3.48
CA TYR A 50 -0.55 19.14 4.37
C TYR A 50 -0.31 20.53 4.94
N ASN A 51 0.93 20.80 5.35
CA ASN A 51 1.36 22.08 5.93
C ASN A 51 1.32 23.25 4.94
N GLN A 52 1.15 23.01 3.64
CA GLN A 52 0.98 24.09 2.67
C GLN A 52 -0.40 24.72 2.80
N GLY A 53 -0.43 25.95 3.30
CA GLY A 53 -1.65 26.73 3.50
C GLY A 53 -2.41 26.37 4.77
N LEU A 54 -3.33 27.24 5.19
CA LEU A 54 -4.17 27.03 6.36
C LEU A 54 -5.23 25.95 6.09
N LYS A 55 -5.62 25.23 7.14
CA LYS A 55 -6.66 24.19 7.11
C LYS A 55 -7.72 24.51 8.15
N SER A 56 -8.99 24.41 7.79
CA SER A 56 -10.13 24.46 8.70
C SER A 56 -10.59 23.04 9.03
N TYR A 57 -11.26 22.85 10.17
CA TYR A 57 -11.97 21.61 10.48
C TYR A 57 -12.96 21.20 9.36
N ARG A 58 -13.48 22.17 8.60
CA ARG A 58 -14.37 21.95 7.44
C ARG A 58 -13.67 21.31 6.25
N ASP A 59 -12.34 21.45 6.16
CA ASP A 59 -11.54 20.83 5.11
C ASP A 59 -11.19 19.36 5.46
N LEU A 60 -11.41 18.96 6.71
CA LEU A 60 -11.17 17.60 7.18
C LEU A 60 -12.44 16.74 7.01
N PRO A 61 -12.31 15.47 6.59
CA PRO A 61 -11.06 14.73 6.38
C PRO A 61 -10.39 15.00 5.03
N LEU A 62 -9.08 15.30 5.06
CA LEU A 62 -8.24 15.52 3.89
C LEU A 62 -7.45 14.24 3.58
N ARG A 63 -7.43 13.79 2.32
CA ARG A 63 -6.83 12.50 1.94
C ARG A 63 -5.80 12.66 0.85
N TYR A 64 -4.59 12.18 1.10
CA TYR A 64 -3.54 12.03 0.10
C TYR A 64 -3.33 10.56 -0.25
N ALA A 65 -2.93 10.34 -1.49
CA ALA A 65 -2.59 9.04 -2.04
C ALA A 65 -1.36 9.24 -2.91
N GLU A 66 -0.38 8.34 -2.81
CA GLU A 66 0.81 8.33 -3.64
C GLU A 66 1.23 6.87 -3.87
N PHE A 67 1.50 6.52 -5.13
CA PHE A 67 2.27 5.32 -5.45
C PHE A 67 3.75 5.57 -5.15
N GLY A 68 4.07 5.62 -3.87
CA GLY A 68 5.34 6.14 -3.37
C GLY A 68 6.45 5.11 -3.47
N SER A 69 7.48 5.42 -4.27
CA SER A 69 8.69 4.60 -4.35
C SER A 69 9.58 4.87 -3.13
N CYS A 70 9.74 3.84 -2.31
CA CYS A 70 10.45 3.87 -1.04
C CYS A 70 11.62 2.87 -1.06
N HIS A 71 12.61 3.14 -0.19
CA HIS A 71 13.77 2.29 -0.05
C HIS A 71 14.10 1.99 1.40
N ARG A 72 14.29 0.72 1.74
CA ARG A 72 14.75 0.27 3.06
C ARG A 72 16.00 -0.57 2.93
N TYR A 73 16.95 -0.33 3.81
CA TYR A 73 18.16 -1.13 3.92
C TYR A 73 17.82 -2.44 4.62
N GLU A 74 17.49 -3.45 3.83
CA GLU A 74 17.30 -4.82 4.29
C GLU A 74 18.64 -5.57 4.25
N PRO A 75 19.00 -6.36 5.29
CA PRO A 75 20.15 -7.24 5.25
C PRO A 75 20.07 -8.18 4.03
N SER A 76 21.18 -8.36 3.30
CA SER A 76 21.18 -9.10 2.03
C SER A 76 20.63 -10.53 2.16
N GLY A 77 20.93 -11.21 3.27
CA GLY A 77 20.45 -12.57 3.55
C GLY A 77 18.96 -12.68 3.86
N SER A 78 18.25 -11.56 4.07
CA SER A 78 16.82 -11.54 4.36
C SER A 78 15.95 -11.29 3.12
N MET A 79 16.54 -10.86 2.00
CA MET A 79 15.81 -10.57 0.77
C MET A 79 15.27 -11.86 0.13
N HIS A 80 14.06 -11.80 -0.41
CA HIS A 80 13.41 -12.97 -0.99
C HIS A 80 12.45 -12.58 -2.12
N GLY A 81 12.84 -12.90 -3.37
CA GLY A 81 12.03 -12.71 -4.56
C GLY A 81 11.38 -11.32 -4.60
N LEU A 82 10.06 -11.29 -4.78
CA LEU A 82 9.24 -10.08 -4.69
C LEU A 82 8.67 -9.82 -3.28
N MET A 83 8.80 -10.80 -2.36
CA MET A 83 8.19 -10.73 -1.03
C MET A 83 8.95 -9.79 -0.08
N ARG A 84 10.27 -9.68 -0.24
CA ARG A 84 11.12 -8.80 0.57
C ARG A 84 12.24 -8.22 -0.27
N VAL A 85 12.12 -6.92 -0.54
CA VAL A 85 12.97 -6.15 -1.46
C VAL A 85 13.42 -4.84 -0.81
N ARG A 86 14.53 -4.27 -1.29
CA ARG A 86 15.06 -2.98 -0.79
C ARG A 86 14.39 -1.76 -1.41
N SER A 87 13.83 -1.92 -2.62
CA SER A 87 13.10 -0.87 -3.34
C SER A 87 11.70 -1.39 -3.61
N PHE A 88 10.70 -0.63 -3.21
CA PHE A 88 9.30 -1.03 -3.35
C PHE A 88 8.42 0.19 -3.57
N VAL A 89 7.29 -0.03 -4.24
CA VAL A 89 6.24 0.98 -4.41
C VAL A 89 5.02 0.54 -3.63
N GLN A 90 4.45 1.41 -2.81
CA GLN A 90 3.21 1.12 -2.08
C GLN A 90 2.05 1.96 -2.57
N ASP A 91 0.83 1.43 -2.47
CA ASP A 91 -0.41 2.18 -2.66
C ASP A 91 -0.76 3.06 -1.46
N ASP A 92 0.26 3.80 -1.00
CA ASP A 92 0.27 4.50 0.26
C ASP A 92 -0.71 5.68 0.25
N GLY A 93 -1.22 5.99 1.43
CA GLY A 93 -2.07 7.15 1.62
C GLY A 93 -2.18 7.56 3.07
N HIS A 94 -2.44 8.85 3.23
CA HIS A 94 -2.53 9.50 4.52
C HIS A 94 -3.83 10.29 4.60
N ILE A 95 -4.62 10.01 5.62
CA ILE A 95 -5.87 10.70 5.90
C ILE A 95 -5.65 11.58 7.12
N PHE A 96 -5.75 12.89 6.94
CA PHE A 96 -5.76 13.86 8.03
C PHE A 96 -7.22 14.10 8.43
N CYS A 97 -7.55 13.85 9.69
CA CYS A 97 -8.91 13.93 10.19
C CYS A 97 -8.94 14.41 11.65
N THR A 98 -10.14 14.76 12.14
CA THR A 98 -10.34 14.98 13.58
C THR A 98 -10.43 13.64 14.31
N GLU A 99 -10.25 13.64 15.63
CA GLU A 99 -10.38 12.43 16.46
C GLU A 99 -11.75 11.76 16.30
N GLU A 100 -12.81 12.56 16.25
CA GLU A 100 -14.20 12.11 16.06
C GLU A 100 -14.45 11.45 14.70
N GLN A 101 -13.63 11.77 13.69
CA GLN A 101 -13.78 11.26 12.33
C GLN A 101 -13.09 9.89 12.12
N ILE A 102 -12.21 9.46 13.03
CA ILE A 102 -11.40 8.23 12.89
C ILE A 102 -12.27 7.02 12.53
N GLN A 103 -13.31 6.76 13.33
CA GLN A 103 -14.15 5.58 13.17
C GLN A 103 -14.81 5.53 11.77
N SER A 104 -15.36 6.66 11.32
CA SER A 104 -16.00 6.76 10.00
C SER A 104 -15.00 6.58 8.84
N GLU A 105 -13.78 7.11 8.97
CA GLU A 105 -12.74 6.97 7.96
C GLU A 105 -12.19 5.55 7.88
N VAL A 106 -12.03 4.90 9.04
CA VAL A 106 -11.63 3.48 9.11
C VAL A 106 -12.69 2.60 8.46
N ALA A 107 -13.97 2.79 8.79
CA ALA A 107 -15.07 2.03 8.20
C ALA A 107 -15.15 2.24 6.66
N ARG A 108 -14.97 3.48 6.19
CA ARG A 108 -14.92 3.80 4.75
C ARG A 108 -13.75 3.11 4.06
N PHE A 109 -12.57 3.11 4.68
CA PHE A 109 -11.38 2.43 4.16
C PHE A 109 -11.58 0.92 4.08
N MET A 110 -12.11 0.30 5.14
CA MET A 110 -12.39 -1.14 5.18
C MET A 110 -13.32 -1.57 4.04
N LYS A 111 -14.39 -0.81 3.78
CA LYS A 111 -15.31 -1.10 2.68
C LYS A 111 -14.61 -1.08 1.31
N LEU A 112 -13.71 -0.11 1.10
CA LEU A 112 -12.90 -0.04 -0.12
C LEU A 112 -11.96 -1.24 -0.22
N LEU A 113 -11.23 -1.54 0.86
CA LEU A 113 -10.28 -2.65 0.92
C LEU A 113 -10.94 -4.00 0.61
N PHE A 114 -12.10 -4.29 1.21
CA PHE A 114 -12.81 -5.55 0.94
C PHE A 114 -13.31 -5.65 -0.51
N THR A 115 -13.73 -4.53 -1.11
CA THR A 115 -14.10 -4.49 -2.54
C THR A 115 -12.90 -4.86 -3.40
N VAL A 116 -11.74 -4.21 -3.16
CA VAL A 116 -10.51 -4.45 -3.91
C VAL A 116 -10.06 -5.91 -3.76
N TYR A 117 -10.04 -6.44 -2.55
CA TYR A 117 -9.63 -7.83 -2.31
C TYR A 117 -10.54 -8.83 -3.01
N ARG A 118 -11.86 -8.60 -3.01
CA ARG A 118 -12.81 -9.41 -3.75
C ARG A 118 -12.57 -9.37 -5.26
N ASP A 119 -12.28 -8.19 -5.82
CA ASP A 119 -11.97 -8.05 -7.25
C ASP A 119 -10.70 -8.83 -7.64
N PHE A 120 -9.76 -9.00 -6.70
CA PHE A 120 -8.56 -9.83 -6.82
C PHE A 120 -8.77 -11.31 -6.41
N GLY A 121 -10.00 -11.74 -6.14
CA GLY A 121 -10.32 -13.14 -5.82
C GLY A 121 -10.06 -13.57 -4.37
N PHE A 122 -9.88 -12.63 -3.45
CA PHE A 122 -9.71 -12.92 -2.02
C PHE A 122 -11.01 -12.72 -1.25
N ASP A 123 -11.72 -13.81 -0.99
CA ASP A 123 -12.98 -13.80 -0.22
C ASP A 123 -12.76 -13.90 1.31
N GLU A 124 -11.64 -14.50 1.73
CA GLU A 124 -11.28 -14.69 3.13
C GLU A 124 -10.15 -13.73 3.53
N VAL A 125 -10.46 -12.82 4.46
CA VAL A 125 -9.51 -11.82 4.98
C VAL A 125 -9.38 -12.01 6.48
N ILE A 126 -8.15 -12.19 6.95
CA ILE A 126 -7.86 -12.32 8.37
C ILE A 126 -7.60 -10.92 8.92
N LEU A 127 -8.43 -10.50 9.87
CA LEU A 127 -8.35 -9.19 10.51
C LEU A 127 -7.62 -9.30 11.85
N ARG A 128 -6.65 -8.42 12.08
CA ARG A 128 -5.94 -8.34 13.37
C ARG A 128 -5.91 -6.90 13.89
N LEU A 129 -6.15 -6.73 15.19
CA LEU A 129 -5.97 -5.46 15.89
C LEU A 129 -4.68 -5.50 16.71
N SER A 130 -3.67 -4.75 16.29
CA SER A 130 -2.43 -4.60 17.04
C SER A 130 -2.50 -3.42 17.98
N THR A 131 -2.42 -3.68 19.29
CA THR A 131 -2.56 -2.66 20.35
C THR A 131 -1.22 -2.18 20.88
N ARG A 132 -1.26 -1.20 21.80
CA ARG A 132 -0.09 -0.48 22.29
C ARG A 132 1.08 -1.37 22.71
N PRO A 133 2.31 -1.11 22.23
CA PRO A 133 3.52 -1.75 22.71
C PRO A 133 3.96 -1.19 24.07
N GLU A 134 4.90 -1.86 24.74
CA GLU A 134 5.52 -1.36 25.97
C GLU A 134 6.20 0.02 25.75
N LYS A 135 6.93 0.16 24.64
CA LYS A 135 7.62 1.40 24.26
C LYS A 135 6.76 2.22 23.29
N ARG A 136 6.03 3.19 23.84
CA ARG A 136 5.10 4.04 23.08
C ARG A 136 5.25 5.53 23.38
N VAL A 137 4.71 6.35 22.49
CA VAL A 137 4.59 7.81 22.68
C VAL A 137 3.12 8.19 22.81
N GLY A 138 2.84 9.35 23.42
CA GLY A 138 1.49 9.85 23.66
C GLY A 138 0.88 9.39 24.99
N ALA A 139 -0.20 10.06 25.40
CA ALA A 139 -0.90 9.79 26.66
C ALA A 139 -1.77 8.52 26.58
N ASP A 140 -1.99 7.86 27.71
CA ASP A 140 -2.79 6.63 27.80
C ASP A 140 -4.21 6.79 27.30
N LYS A 141 -4.84 7.91 27.65
CA LYS A 141 -6.20 8.23 27.18
C LYS A 141 -6.29 8.24 25.65
N LEU A 142 -5.29 8.80 24.97
CA LEU A 142 -5.28 8.87 23.51
C LEU A 142 -5.22 7.47 22.88
N TRP A 143 -4.44 6.59 23.49
CA TRP A 143 -4.36 5.19 23.11
C TRP A 143 -5.67 4.43 23.39
N ASP A 144 -6.30 4.69 24.54
CA ASP A 144 -7.59 4.10 24.89
C ASP A 144 -8.65 4.46 23.84
N ASP A 145 -8.73 5.75 23.49
CA ASP A 145 -9.66 6.29 22.50
C ASP A 145 -9.38 5.69 21.10
N ALA A 146 -8.11 5.57 20.70
CA ALA A 146 -7.72 5.00 19.41
C ALA A 146 -8.01 3.50 19.29
N GLU A 147 -7.65 2.72 20.31
CA GLU A 147 -7.88 1.28 20.34
C GLU A 147 -9.38 0.98 20.36
N LEU A 148 -10.16 1.77 21.11
CA LEU A 148 -11.62 1.68 21.11
C LEU A 148 -12.20 1.97 19.72
N ALA A 149 -11.77 3.06 19.06
CA ALA A 149 -12.27 3.42 17.73
C ALA A 149 -11.99 2.33 16.69
N LEU A 150 -10.79 1.74 16.70
CA LEU A 150 -10.46 0.62 15.80
C LEU A 150 -11.24 -0.65 16.13
N LYS A 151 -11.41 -0.96 17.41
CA LYS A 151 -12.20 -2.12 17.88
C LYS A 151 -13.66 -2.00 17.47
N GLU A 152 -14.26 -0.82 17.62
CA GLU A 152 -15.64 -0.57 17.21
C GLU A 152 -15.80 -0.65 15.69
N ALA A 153 -14.85 -0.11 14.92
CA ALA A 153 -14.85 -0.24 13.47
C ALA A 153 -14.77 -1.72 13.02
N LEU A 154 -13.92 -2.53 13.66
CA LEU A 154 -13.84 -3.97 13.43
C LEU A 154 -15.16 -4.68 13.78
N ASN A 155 -15.71 -4.43 14.97
CA ASN A 155 -16.96 -5.04 15.41
C ASN A 155 -18.13 -4.70 14.48
N ALA A 156 -18.18 -3.48 13.95
CA ALA A 156 -19.21 -3.03 13.02
C ALA A 156 -19.21 -3.79 11.68
N THR A 157 -18.09 -4.45 11.32
CA THR A 157 -18.05 -5.30 10.12
C THR A 157 -18.79 -6.63 10.28
N GLY A 158 -19.02 -7.08 11.52
CA GLY A 158 -19.56 -8.42 11.81
C GLY A 158 -18.58 -9.57 11.52
N LEU A 159 -17.35 -9.27 11.11
CA LEU A 159 -16.31 -10.27 10.86
C LEU A 159 -15.54 -10.62 12.13
N GLN A 160 -15.04 -11.84 12.21
CA GLN A 160 -14.13 -12.25 13.28
C GLN A 160 -12.77 -11.57 13.10
N TRP A 161 -12.18 -11.16 14.21
CA TRP A 161 -10.86 -10.52 14.23
C TRP A 161 -10.06 -10.99 15.46
N GLU A 162 -8.74 -10.98 15.33
CA GLU A 162 -7.80 -11.40 16.38
C GLU A 162 -7.17 -10.19 17.06
N LEU A 163 -7.03 -10.22 18.38
CA LEU A 163 -6.28 -9.22 19.12
C LEU A 163 -4.79 -9.61 19.13
N MET A 164 -3.91 -8.65 18.84
CA MET A 164 -2.45 -8.80 18.87
C MET A 164 -1.86 -7.84 19.89
N PRO A 165 -1.81 -8.21 21.19
CA PRO A 165 -1.33 -7.33 22.25
C PRO A 165 0.14 -6.96 22.05
N GLY A 166 0.47 -5.67 22.07
CA GLY A 166 1.84 -5.19 22.03
C GLY A 166 2.48 -5.09 20.64
N GLU A 167 1.75 -5.47 19.58
CA GLU A 167 2.25 -5.47 18.19
C GLU A 167 1.98 -4.14 17.45
N GLY A 168 1.41 -3.14 18.12
CA GLY A 168 1.15 -1.83 17.57
C GLY A 168 2.43 -1.04 17.30
N ALA A 169 2.36 -0.07 16.38
CA ALA A 169 3.47 0.86 16.20
C ALA A 169 3.67 1.74 17.43
N PHE A 170 4.85 2.31 17.62
CA PHE A 170 5.09 3.16 18.79
C PHE A 170 4.20 4.40 18.88
N TYR A 171 3.61 4.83 17.76
CA TYR A 171 2.81 6.05 17.61
C TYR A 171 1.29 5.81 17.52
N GLY A 172 0.84 4.56 17.54
CA GLY A 172 -0.58 4.23 17.62
C GLY A 172 -0.93 2.77 17.30
N PRO A 173 -2.20 2.38 17.43
CA PRO A 173 -2.68 1.04 17.08
C PRO A 173 -2.99 0.90 15.58
N LYS A 174 -2.99 -0.33 15.06
CA LYS A 174 -3.31 -0.65 13.66
C LYS A 174 -4.27 -1.82 13.52
N ILE A 175 -5.01 -1.80 12.43
CA ILE A 175 -5.68 -2.97 11.88
C ILE A 175 -4.83 -3.51 10.73
N GLU A 176 -4.54 -4.81 10.78
CA GLU A 176 -3.84 -5.53 9.73
C GLU A 176 -4.81 -6.41 8.96
N TYR A 177 -4.67 -6.45 7.65
CA TYR A 177 -5.46 -7.27 6.76
C TYR A 177 -4.53 -8.29 6.10
N SER A 178 -4.65 -9.54 6.52
CA SER A 178 -3.84 -10.62 5.99
C SER A 178 -4.65 -11.48 5.02
N LEU A 179 -4.01 -11.84 3.92
CA LEU A 179 -4.55 -12.70 2.88
C LEU A 179 -3.96 -14.11 3.04
N LYS A 180 -4.78 -15.11 2.72
CA LYS A 180 -4.34 -16.50 2.66
C LYS A 180 -4.16 -16.89 1.19
N ASP A 181 -2.98 -17.39 0.84
CA ASP A 181 -2.74 -17.91 -0.50
C ASP A 181 -3.34 -19.31 -0.71
N CYS A 182 -3.27 -19.85 -1.93
CA CYS A 182 -3.77 -21.18 -2.27
C CYS A 182 -3.04 -22.34 -1.56
N MET A 183 -1.85 -22.08 -0.99
CA MET A 183 -1.05 -23.02 -0.20
C MET A 183 -1.31 -22.88 1.31
N GLY A 184 -2.18 -21.94 1.71
CA GLY A 184 -2.53 -21.68 3.10
C GLY A 184 -1.56 -20.79 3.88
N ARG A 185 -0.57 -20.18 3.21
CA ARG A 185 0.34 -19.22 3.84
C ARG A 185 -0.37 -17.88 4.03
N ILE A 186 -0.10 -17.24 5.17
CA ILE A 186 -0.71 -15.96 5.54
C ILE A 186 0.27 -14.84 5.23
N GLN A 187 -0.18 -13.86 4.44
CA GLN A 187 0.59 -12.70 4.05
C GLN A 187 -0.15 -11.43 4.45
N GLN A 188 0.45 -10.61 5.30
CA GLN A 188 -0.07 -9.28 5.59
C GLN A 188 0.10 -8.38 4.36
N CYS A 189 -1.00 -7.81 3.87
CA CYS A 189 -0.99 -6.90 2.73
C CYS A 189 -1.46 -5.52 3.16
N GLY A 190 -2.73 -5.42 3.55
CA GLY A 190 -3.35 -4.15 3.91
C GLY A 190 -3.04 -3.74 5.35
N THR A 191 -3.10 -2.44 5.58
CA THR A 191 -3.03 -1.86 6.93
C THR A 191 -3.82 -0.57 6.99
N ILE A 192 -4.39 -0.29 8.16
CA ILE A 192 -4.76 1.07 8.56
C ILE A 192 -4.22 1.30 9.97
N GLN A 193 -3.39 2.32 10.09
CA GLN A 193 -2.60 2.60 11.27
C GLN A 193 -2.89 4.03 11.71
N VAL A 194 -3.27 4.20 12.97
CA VAL A 194 -3.50 5.53 13.54
C VAL A 194 -2.18 6.12 14.01
N ASP A 195 -1.96 7.41 13.76
CA ASP A 195 -0.78 8.15 14.19
C ASP A 195 -1.19 9.52 14.75
N PHE A 196 -0.89 9.69 16.03
CA PHE A 196 -1.12 10.93 16.77
C PHE A 196 0.14 11.76 16.98
N PHE A 197 1.30 11.20 16.65
CA PHE A 197 2.59 11.76 17.00
C PHE A 197 3.20 12.54 15.84
N THR A 198 3.35 11.91 14.68
CA THR A 198 4.09 12.50 13.56
C THR A 198 3.50 13.82 13.08
N PRO A 199 2.16 14.01 13.01
CA PRO A 199 1.58 15.29 12.63
C PRO A 199 2.03 16.42 13.57
N GLY A 200 1.98 16.21 14.89
CA GLY A 200 2.41 17.20 15.88
C GLY A 200 3.93 17.45 15.84
N ALA A 201 4.72 16.40 15.66
CA ALA A 201 6.18 16.49 15.54
C ALA A 201 6.65 17.27 14.31
N LEU A 202 5.80 17.39 13.28
CA LEU A 202 6.05 18.12 12.04
C LEU A 202 5.12 19.34 11.88
N ASP A 203 4.62 19.89 13.00
CA ASP A 203 3.86 21.14 13.07
C ASP A 203 2.53 21.17 12.25
N ALA A 204 1.98 20.00 11.94
CA ALA A 204 0.69 19.88 11.27
C ALA A 204 -0.44 20.39 12.18
N SER A 205 -1.31 21.23 11.62
CA SER A 205 -2.40 21.85 12.37
C SER A 205 -3.59 22.23 11.50
N TYR A 206 -4.74 22.44 12.14
CA TYR A 206 -5.96 23.02 11.57
C TYR A 206 -6.63 23.96 12.57
N ILE A 207 -7.50 24.82 12.08
CA ILE A 207 -8.35 25.69 12.90
C ILE A 207 -9.66 24.96 13.19
N SER A 208 -9.93 24.70 14.46
CA SER A 208 -11.13 23.99 14.91
C SER A 208 -12.35 24.91 15.05
N GLU A 209 -13.53 24.35 15.38
CA GLU A 209 -14.79 25.09 15.49
C GLU A 209 -14.74 26.27 16.47
N ASP A 210 -14.00 26.10 17.57
CA ASP A 210 -13.79 27.12 18.60
C ASP A 210 -12.68 28.13 18.23
N SER A 211 -12.18 28.11 16.99
CA SER A 211 -11.07 28.91 16.48
C SER A 211 -9.70 28.62 17.13
N SER A 212 -9.59 27.59 17.97
CA SER A 212 -8.30 27.09 18.47
C SER A 212 -7.54 26.31 17.40
N ARG A 213 -6.21 26.35 17.48
CA ARG A 213 -5.32 25.58 16.63
C ARG A 213 -5.15 24.18 17.22
N LYS A 214 -5.54 23.15 16.49
CA LYS A 214 -5.43 21.74 16.89
C LYS A 214 -4.57 20.96 15.91
N THR A 215 -3.98 19.85 16.36
CA THR A 215 -3.23 18.90 15.52
C THR A 215 -4.20 17.87 14.96
N PRO A 216 -4.17 17.58 13.63
CA PRO A 216 -4.99 16.51 13.06
C PRO A 216 -4.45 15.13 13.45
N VAL A 217 -5.33 14.15 13.51
CA VAL A 217 -4.94 12.73 13.53
C VAL A 217 -4.60 12.32 12.11
N MET A 218 -3.55 11.52 11.95
CA MET A 218 -3.18 10.95 10.65
C MET A 218 -3.45 9.45 10.64
N LEU A 219 -4.15 8.97 9.61
CA LEU A 219 -4.32 7.54 9.36
C LEU A 219 -3.44 7.16 8.18
N HIS A 220 -2.44 6.31 8.41
CA HIS A 220 -1.69 5.67 7.35
C HIS A 220 -2.49 4.49 6.82
N ARG A 221 -2.59 4.35 5.50
CA ARG A 221 -3.31 3.25 4.90
C ARG A 221 -2.64 2.73 3.65
N ALA A 222 -2.70 1.42 3.48
CA ALA A 222 -2.36 0.72 2.24
C ALA A 222 -3.35 -0.44 2.07
N ILE A 223 -3.84 -0.66 0.85
CA ILE A 223 -4.73 -1.79 0.54
C ILE A 223 -3.88 -2.96 0.08
N LEU A 224 -3.02 -2.75 -0.89
CA LEU A 224 -2.19 -3.81 -1.48
C LEU A 224 -0.91 -4.04 -0.68
N GLY A 225 -0.41 -2.99 -0.02
CA GLY A 225 0.92 -2.99 0.58
C GLY A 225 1.94 -2.57 -0.47
N SER A 226 3.07 -3.26 -0.59
CA SER A 226 3.94 -3.05 -1.75
C SER A 226 3.42 -3.79 -2.98
N PHE A 227 3.50 -3.17 -4.15
CA PHE A 227 3.13 -3.80 -5.42
C PHE A 227 3.96 -5.05 -5.67
N GLU A 228 5.26 -5.00 -5.38
CA GLU A 228 6.15 -6.14 -5.55
C GLU A 228 5.64 -7.35 -4.75
N ARG A 229 5.38 -7.16 -3.45
CA ARG A 229 4.89 -8.22 -2.59
C ARG A 229 3.50 -8.69 -3.03
N PHE A 230 2.60 -7.76 -3.35
CA PHE A 230 1.25 -8.10 -3.78
C PHE A 230 1.24 -8.89 -5.09
N ILE A 231 2.08 -8.53 -6.07
CA ILE A 231 2.28 -9.31 -7.30
C ILE A 231 2.81 -10.72 -6.96
N GLY A 232 3.75 -10.83 -6.03
CA GLY A 232 4.22 -12.11 -5.51
C GLY A 232 3.06 -12.96 -4.95
N VAL A 233 2.21 -12.37 -4.12
CA VAL A 233 1.02 -13.03 -3.55
C VAL A 233 0.05 -13.46 -4.65
N LEU A 234 -0.21 -12.63 -5.67
CA LEU A 234 -1.09 -12.97 -6.79
C LEU A 234 -0.54 -14.14 -7.63
N ILE A 235 0.77 -14.14 -7.91
CA ILE A 235 1.42 -15.21 -8.67
C ILE A 235 1.25 -16.54 -7.94
N GLU A 236 1.46 -16.55 -6.63
CA GLU A 236 1.29 -17.74 -5.80
C GLU A 236 -0.18 -18.14 -5.70
N HIS A 237 -1.09 -17.20 -5.42
CA HIS A 237 -2.52 -17.44 -5.30
C HIS A 237 -3.12 -18.08 -6.57
N TYR A 238 -2.77 -17.57 -7.75
CA TYR A 238 -3.25 -18.09 -9.03
C TYR A 238 -2.38 -19.20 -9.63
N ALA A 239 -1.27 -19.58 -8.98
CA ALA A 239 -0.29 -20.51 -9.52
C ALA A 239 0.15 -20.17 -10.96
N GLY A 240 0.28 -18.86 -11.26
CA GLY A 240 0.59 -18.33 -12.59
C GLY A 240 -0.62 -18.14 -13.53
N ALA A 241 -1.75 -18.82 -13.30
CA ALA A 241 -2.95 -18.76 -14.13
C ALA A 241 -3.83 -17.53 -13.79
N MET A 242 -3.29 -16.34 -14.08
CA MET A 242 -3.93 -15.06 -13.75
C MET A 242 -5.32 -14.88 -14.40
N PRO A 243 -6.27 -14.20 -13.73
CA PRO A 243 -7.50 -13.74 -14.36
C PRO A 243 -7.19 -12.91 -15.62
N THR A 244 -8.08 -12.96 -16.62
CA THR A 244 -7.86 -12.30 -17.92
C THR A 244 -7.48 -10.83 -17.79
N TRP A 245 -8.08 -10.09 -16.85
CA TRP A 245 -7.79 -8.67 -16.68
C TRP A 245 -6.35 -8.39 -16.16
N LEU A 246 -5.72 -9.35 -15.47
CA LEU A 246 -4.33 -9.29 -14.97
C LEU A 246 -3.31 -10.00 -15.87
N ALA A 247 -3.74 -10.96 -16.68
CA ALA A 247 -2.83 -11.77 -17.50
C ALA A 247 -1.93 -10.90 -18.40
N PRO A 248 -0.59 -11.03 -18.35
CA PRO A 248 0.32 -10.23 -19.18
C PRO A 248 0.05 -10.38 -20.68
N LYS A 249 -0.32 -11.59 -21.11
CA LYS A 249 -0.86 -11.89 -22.43
C LYS A 249 -2.27 -12.42 -22.26
N GLN A 250 -3.25 -11.76 -22.87
CA GLN A 250 -4.66 -12.15 -22.73
C GLN A 250 -5.10 -13.13 -23.82
N ALA A 251 -4.55 -12.97 -25.02
CA ALA A 251 -4.87 -13.82 -26.16
C ALA A 251 -3.68 -13.88 -27.12
N VAL A 252 -3.46 -15.06 -27.70
CA VAL A 252 -2.47 -15.26 -28.75
C VAL A 252 -3.17 -15.79 -30.01
N ILE A 253 -2.98 -15.08 -31.12
CA ILE A 253 -3.55 -15.42 -32.43
C ILE A 253 -2.52 -16.24 -33.21
N LEU A 254 -2.91 -17.44 -33.62
CA LEU A 254 -2.06 -18.36 -34.36
C LEU A 254 -2.52 -18.48 -35.82
N ASN A 255 -1.58 -18.46 -36.75
CA ASN A 255 -1.85 -18.83 -38.15
C ASN A 255 -1.56 -20.34 -38.37
N ILE A 256 -2.40 -21.00 -39.17
CA ILE A 256 -2.15 -22.37 -39.64
C ILE A 256 -1.23 -22.36 -40.87
N THR A 257 -1.40 -21.35 -41.73
CA THR A 257 -0.57 -21.14 -42.93
C THR A 257 -0.16 -19.68 -43.07
N ASP A 258 0.92 -19.41 -43.79
CA ASP A 258 1.42 -18.03 -44.02
C ASP A 258 0.43 -17.14 -44.77
N LYS A 259 -0.53 -17.74 -45.49
CA LYS A 259 -1.60 -17.01 -46.18
C LYS A 259 -2.51 -16.24 -45.21
N GLN A 260 -2.54 -16.62 -43.94
CA GLN A 260 -3.39 -16.01 -42.91
C GLN A 260 -2.67 -14.90 -42.14
N SER A 261 -1.37 -14.67 -42.38
CA SER A 261 -0.55 -13.76 -41.58
C SER A 261 -1.10 -12.33 -41.56
N GLU A 262 -1.50 -11.79 -42.72
CA GLU A 262 -2.07 -10.44 -42.81
C GLU A 262 -3.38 -10.32 -42.01
N TYR A 263 -4.22 -11.35 -42.04
CA TYR A 263 -5.47 -11.38 -41.28
C TYR A 263 -5.22 -11.45 -39.77
N CYS A 264 -4.23 -12.24 -39.34
CA CYS A 264 -3.85 -12.34 -37.93
C CYS A 264 -3.36 -10.99 -37.38
N LEU A 265 -2.55 -10.26 -38.16
CA LEU A 265 -2.08 -8.92 -37.79
C LEU A 265 -3.25 -7.92 -37.66
N LYS A 266 -4.23 -7.96 -38.57
CA LYS A 266 -5.45 -7.14 -38.48
C LYS A 266 -6.27 -7.46 -37.22
N LEU A 267 -6.33 -8.73 -36.83
CA LEU A 267 -7.00 -9.15 -35.59
C LEU A 267 -6.25 -8.66 -34.34
N GLU A 268 -4.92 -8.74 -34.33
CA GLU A 268 -4.09 -8.21 -33.23
C GLU A 268 -4.32 -6.71 -33.05
N GLU A 269 -4.31 -5.95 -34.14
CA GLU A 269 -4.58 -4.52 -34.13
C GLU A 269 -6.00 -4.23 -33.61
N SER A 270 -7.01 -4.98 -34.07
CA SER A 270 -8.39 -4.86 -33.59
C SER A 270 -8.51 -5.13 -32.08
N LEU A 271 -7.78 -6.11 -31.55
CA LEU A 271 -7.74 -6.41 -30.12
C LEU A 271 -7.07 -5.28 -29.32
N LYS A 272 -5.90 -4.81 -29.78
CA LYS A 272 -5.17 -3.70 -29.14
C LYS A 272 -5.99 -2.42 -29.12
N ASN A 273 -6.69 -2.11 -30.21
CA ASN A 273 -7.58 -0.94 -30.30
C ASN A 273 -8.79 -1.02 -29.35
N LYS A 274 -9.13 -2.22 -28.88
CA LYS A 274 -10.16 -2.45 -27.86
C LYS A 274 -9.61 -2.56 -26.43
N GLY A 275 -8.30 -2.32 -26.24
CA GLY A 275 -7.64 -2.38 -24.93
C GLY A 275 -7.19 -3.78 -24.50
N PHE A 276 -7.26 -4.78 -25.38
CA PHE A 276 -6.77 -6.12 -25.07
C PHE A 276 -5.27 -6.28 -25.37
N ARG A 277 -4.59 -7.04 -24.52
CA ARG A 277 -3.19 -7.48 -24.70
C ARG A 277 -3.15 -8.73 -25.57
N GLY A 278 -3.51 -8.55 -26.84
CA GLY A 278 -3.41 -9.59 -27.88
C GLY A 278 -2.05 -9.56 -28.58
N SER A 279 -1.54 -10.73 -28.94
CA SER A 279 -0.34 -10.87 -29.78
C SER A 279 -0.52 -11.94 -30.86
N THR A 280 0.29 -11.90 -31.90
CA THR A 280 0.34 -12.95 -32.92
C THR A 280 1.58 -13.84 -32.77
N ASP A 281 1.47 -15.09 -33.20
CA ASP A 281 2.61 -15.99 -33.36
C ASP A 281 2.63 -16.55 -34.79
N LEU A 282 3.40 -15.86 -35.63
CA LEU A 282 3.55 -16.13 -37.06
C LEU A 282 4.81 -16.95 -37.39
N ARG A 283 5.47 -17.55 -36.40
CA ARG A 283 6.66 -18.39 -36.63
C ARG A 283 6.33 -19.55 -37.56
N ASN A 284 7.28 -19.99 -38.39
CA ASN A 284 7.12 -21.16 -39.25
C ASN A 284 7.30 -22.46 -38.43
N GLU A 285 6.36 -22.72 -37.53
CA GLU A 285 6.35 -23.85 -36.59
C GLU A 285 5.04 -24.62 -36.70
N LYS A 286 5.06 -25.89 -36.28
CA LYS A 286 3.83 -26.71 -36.25
C LYS A 286 2.79 -26.07 -35.33
N ILE A 287 1.53 -25.99 -35.77
CA ILE A 287 0.44 -25.41 -34.98
C ILE A 287 0.29 -26.06 -33.60
N SER A 288 0.49 -27.37 -33.50
CA SER A 288 0.47 -28.10 -32.23
C SER A 288 1.60 -27.68 -31.27
N PHE A 289 2.77 -27.34 -31.81
CA PHE A 289 3.88 -26.81 -31.02
C PHE A 289 3.55 -25.42 -30.49
N LYS A 290 3.03 -24.52 -31.36
CA LYS A 290 2.58 -23.18 -30.95
C LYS A 290 1.52 -23.24 -29.85
N ILE A 291 0.48 -24.08 -30.01
CA ILE A 291 -0.58 -24.26 -29.01
C ILE A 291 0.01 -24.72 -27.68
N ARG A 292 0.89 -25.73 -27.69
CA ARG A 292 1.51 -26.26 -26.48
C ARG A 292 2.35 -25.20 -25.76
N GLU A 293 3.17 -24.44 -26.50
CA GLU A 293 4.02 -23.39 -25.92
C GLU A 293 3.20 -22.29 -25.25
N HIS A 294 2.09 -21.84 -25.84
CA HIS A 294 1.23 -20.83 -25.23
C HIS A 294 0.30 -21.38 -24.14
N THR A 295 0.12 -22.70 -24.04
CA THR A 295 -0.62 -23.35 -22.95
C THR A 295 0.23 -23.53 -21.68
N LEU A 296 1.56 -23.57 -21.82
CA LEU A 296 2.51 -23.72 -20.71
C LEU A 296 3.00 -22.38 -20.12
N GLN A 297 2.45 -21.26 -20.59
CA GLN A 297 2.78 -19.90 -20.12
C GLN A 297 1.94 -19.50 -18.90
#